data_AF-D4KCF7-F1
#
_entry.id   AF-D4KCF7-F1
#
_cell.length_a   1.000
_cell.length_b   1.000
_cell.length_c   1.000
_cell.angle_alpha   90.00
_cell.angle_beta   90.00
_cell.angle_gamma   90.00
#
_symmetry.space_group_name_H-M   'P 1'
#
loop_
_entity.id
_entity.type
_entity.pdbx_description
1 polymer ?
#
loop_
_entity_poly.entity_id
_entity_poly.type
_entity_poly.pdbx_seq_one_letter_code
_entity_poly.pdbx_strand_id
1 'polypeptide(L)'
;MKKWTEKLLEAEGYEIRNAQIKNVSLNMADHGVLTSDLTLDGHGWGVCYGGYVLGKGYVGAKTFKGYASGMEAIMRIMDTVGCDKYENMKDKYIRVATKGWGSTVKIIGNILEDKWFDYESFFDDMKNDTADDKGTEVIWRRNT
;
A
#
# COMPACT_ATOMS: atom_id res chain seq x y z
N MET A 1 9.94 -8.72 -3.93
CA MET A 1 8.55 -8.37 -4.34
C MET A 1 8.40 -8.68 -5.82
N LYS A 2 7.25 -9.18 -6.27
CA LYS A 2 6.97 -9.35 -7.70
C LYS A 2 7.17 -8.03 -8.44
N LYS A 3 7.99 -8.04 -9.50
CA LYS A 3 8.24 -6.88 -10.35
C LYS A 3 7.22 -6.85 -11.47
N TRP A 4 6.57 -5.72 -11.64
CA TRP A 4 5.50 -5.53 -12.61
C TRP A 4 5.90 -4.56 -13.71
N THR A 5 5.40 -4.84 -14.89
CA THR A 5 5.25 -3.89 -16.01
C THR A 5 3.78 -3.89 -16.37
N GLU A 6 3.32 -2.84 -17.03
CA GLU A 6 1.94 -2.77 -17.54
C GLU A 6 1.58 -4.01 -18.36
N LYS A 7 2.47 -4.41 -19.29
CA LYS A 7 2.28 -5.60 -20.13
C LYS A 7 2.12 -6.90 -19.33
N LEU A 8 2.88 -7.06 -18.24
CA LEU A 8 2.76 -8.24 -17.38
C LEU A 8 1.44 -8.23 -16.60
N LEU A 9 1.00 -7.05 -16.13
CA LEU A 9 -0.27 -6.91 -15.44
C LEU A 9 -1.43 -7.26 -16.37
N GLU A 10 -1.44 -6.72 -17.59
CA GLU A 10 -2.46 -7.05 -18.60
C GLU A 10 -2.47 -8.54 -18.96
N ALA A 11 -1.29 -9.13 -19.17
CA ALA A 11 -1.16 -10.56 -19.48
C ALA A 11 -1.67 -11.45 -18.34
N GLU A 12 -1.51 -11.01 -17.10
CA GLU A 12 -2.06 -11.68 -15.92
C GLU A 12 -3.56 -11.39 -15.73
N GLY A 13 -4.17 -10.55 -16.58
CA GLY A 13 -5.59 -10.23 -16.60
C GLY A 13 -5.98 -9.13 -15.61
N TYR A 14 -5.09 -8.18 -15.34
CA TYR A 14 -5.45 -6.94 -14.66
C TYR A 14 -5.94 -5.90 -15.67
N GLU A 15 -6.94 -5.14 -15.26
CA GLU A 15 -7.34 -3.90 -15.91
C GLU A 15 -6.54 -2.74 -15.32
N ILE A 16 -6.00 -1.88 -16.18
CA ILE A 16 -5.31 -0.66 -15.76
C ILE A 16 -6.28 0.51 -15.81
N ARG A 17 -6.42 1.20 -14.68
CA ARG A 17 -7.33 2.34 -14.53
C ARG A 17 -6.61 3.51 -13.87
N ASN A 18 -6.95 4.73 -14.27
CA ASN A 18 -6.46 5.93 -13.61
C ASN A 18 -7.32 6.27 -12.39
N ALA A 19 -6.69 6.81 -11.36
CA ALA A 19 -7.38 7.34 -10.19
C ALA A 19 -6.67 8.59 -9.66
N GLN A 20 -7.44 9.49 -9.06
CA GLN A 20 -6.94 10.60 -8.25
C GLN A 20 -6.87 10.17 -6.78
N ILE A 21 -5.80 10.53 -6.08
CA ILE A 21 -5.70 10.36 -4.63
C ILE A 21 -6.49 11.49 -3.95
N LYS A 22 -7.68 11.21 -3.42
CA LYS A 22 -8.52 12.23 -2.74
C LYS A 22 -8.14 12.44 -1.28
N ASN A 23 -7.59 11.42 -0.65
CA ASN A 23 -7.15 11.47 0.73
C ASN A 23 -5.87 10.67 0.93
N VAL A 24 -5.03 11.17 1.82
CA VAL A 24 -3.82 10.52 2.29
C VAL A 24 -3.92 10.45 3.80
N SER A 25 -3.87 9.24 4.36
CA SER A 25 -3.95 9.01 5.80
C SER A 25 -2.70 8.28 6.27
N LEU A 26 -2.17 8.73 7.40
CA LEU A 26 -1.20 8.01 8.23
C LEU A 26 -1.67 8.21 9.67
N ASN A 27 -2.25 7.17 10.27
CA ASN A 27 -2.95 7.33 11.54
C ASN A 27 -2.90 6.06 12.38
N MET A 28 -3.27 6.20 13.66
CA MET A 28 -3.40 5.11 14.63
C MET A 28 -4.76 5.10 15.32
N ALA A 29 -5.79 5.57 14.60
CA ALA A 29 -7.15 5.72 15.12
C ALA A 29 -7.82 4.36 15.36
N ASP A 30 -7.52 3.39 14.48
CA ASP A 30 -8.23 2.13 14.45
C ASP A 30 -7.35 0.97 14.98
N HIS A 31 -7.97 0.11 15.78
CA HIS A 31 -7.44 -1.20 16.18
C HIS A 31 -6.05 -1.23 16.83
N GLY A 32 -5.56 -0.11 17.38
CA GLY A 32 -4.28 -0.05 18.10
C GLY A 32 -3.05 -0.24 17.20
N VAL A 33 -3.17 0.13 15.92
CA VAL A 33 -2.13 -0.04 14.91
C VAL A 33 -1.92 1.23 14.12
N LEU A 34 -0.69 1.47 13.66
CA LEU A 34 -0.40 2.50 12.68
C LEU A 34 -0.75 1.95 11.29
N THR A 35 -1.58 2.65 10.50
CA THR A 35 -1.85 2.32 9.09
C THR A 35 -1.63 3.52 8.18
N SER A 36 -1.38 3.20 6.92
CA SER A 36 -1.26 4.13 5.80
C SER A 36 -2.32 3.76 4.78
N ASP A 37 -3.17 4.72 4.44
CA ASP A 37 -4.32 4.52 3.54
C ASP A 37 -4.45 5.69 2.56
N LEU A 38 -4.61 5.36 1.27
CA LEU A 38 -4.92 6.29 0.20
C LEU A 38 -6.36 6.05 -0.26
N THR A 39 -7.19 7.09 -0.25
CA THR A 39 -8.52 7.03 -0.87
C THR A 39 -8.39 7.41 -2.33
N LEU A 40 -8.74 6.48 -3.22
CA LEU A 40 -8.61 6.62 -4.66
C LEU A 40 -10.00 6.84 -5.28
N ASP A 41 -10.11 7.86 -6.12
CA ASP A 41 -11.30 8.17 -6.92
C ASP A 41 -10.95 8.06 -8.40
N GLY A 42 -11.55 7.11 -9.11
CA GLY A 42 -11.38 6.95 -10.54
C GLY A 42 -12.59 7.39 -11.35
N HIS A 43 -13.35 8.37 -10.84
CA HIS A 43 -14.48 9.03 -11.51
C HIS A 43 -15.59 8.06 -11.93
N GLY A 44 -16.27 7.47 -10.93
CA GLY A 44 -17.32 6.46 -11.11
C GLY A 44 -17.02 5.14 -10.40
N TRP A 45 -15.88 5.06 -9.73
CA TRP A 45 -15.52 4.02 -8.77
C TRP A 45 -14.56 4.61 -7.73
N GLY A 46 -14.51 4.00 -6.56
CA GLY A 46 -13.60 4.42 -5.50
C GLY A 46 -13.16 3.23 -4.66
N VAL A 47 -11.95 3.31 -4.12
CA VAL A 47 -11.35 2.25 -3.29
C VAL A 47 -10.33 2.85 -2.34
N CYS A 48 -10.09 2.17 -1.22
CA CYS A 48 -8.94 2.44 -0.36
C CYS A 48 -7.78 1.52 -0.74
N TYR A 49 -6.62 2.11 -1.02
CA TYR A 49 -5.36 1.41 -1.15
C TYR A 49 -4.58 1.55 0.15
N GLY A 50 -4.29 0.45 0.82
CA GLY A 50 -3.75 0.48 2.18
C GLY A 50 -4.21 -0.68 3.05
N GLY A 51 -4.29 -0.42 4.35
CA GLY A 51 -4.80 -1.33 5.37
C GLY A 51 -3.76 -2.27 5.97
N TYR A 52 -2.47 -2.10 5.66
CA TYR A 52 -1.41 -2.89 6.29
C TYR A 52 -0.95 -2.26 7.61
N VAL A 53 -0.71 -3.11 8.60
CA VAL A 53 -0.17 -2.69 9.91
C VAL A 53 1.28 -2.26 9.75
N LEU A 54 1.57 -0.98 9.97
CA LEU A 54 2.90 -0.38 9.91
C LEU A 54 3.54 -0.19 11.29
N GLY A 55 2.88 -0.68 12.33
CA GLY A 55 3.32 -0.61 13.71
C GLY A 55 2.16 -0.82 14.68
N LYS A 56 2.48 -1.02 15.95
CA LYS A 56 1.51 -1.10 17.04
C LYS A 56 1.60 0.11 17.96
N GLY A 57 0.45 0.63 18.34
CA GLY A 57 0.32 1.81 19.19
C GLY A 57 -0.99 2.56 18.91
N TYR A 58 -1.39 3.40 19.84
CA TYR A 58 -2.53 4.32 19.72
C TYR A 58 -2.28 5.54 20.60
N VAL A 59 -3.11 6.58 20.46
CA VAL A 59 -2.99 7.80 21.27
C VAL A 59 -3.18 7.47 22.75
N GLY A 60 -2.15 7.72 23.56
CA GLY A 60 -2.15 7.39 24.99
C GLY A 60 -1.65 5.98 25.34
N ALA A 61 -1.17 5.20 24.36
CA ALA A 61 -0.55 3.91 24.63
C ALA A 61 0.72 4.05 25.49
N LYS A 62 0.96 3.08 26.38
CA LYS A 62 2.19 3.00 27.20
C LYS A 62 3.40 2.50 26.40
N THR A 63 3.16 1.80 25.31
CA THR A 63 4.19 1.16 24.49
C THR A 63 3.89 1.35 23.01
N PHE A 64 4.96 1.49 22.22
CA PHE A 64 4.90 1.64 20.78
C PHE A 64 5.89 0.68 20.13
N LYS A 65 5.51 0.07 19.00
CA LYS A 65 6.40 -0.76 18.19
C LYS A 65 6.27 -0.37 16.72
N GLY A 66 7.27 0.34 16.23
CA GLY A 66 7.45 0.61 14.80
C GLY A 66 8.01 -0.62 14.08
N TYR A 67 7.81 -0.64 12.77
CA TYR A 67 7.87 -1.83 11.94
C TYR A 67 8.65 -1.45 10.68
N ALA A 68 9.86 -2.00 10.51
CA ALA A 68 10.82 -1.52 9.51
C ALA A 68 10.29 -1.61 8.07
N SER A 69 9.65 -2.72 7.71
CA SER A 69 9.01 -2.85 6.40
C SER A 69 7.82 -1.92 6.22
N GLY A 70 7.19 -1.47 7.32
CA GLY A 70 6.17 -0.43 7.26
C GLY A 70 6.72 0.92 6.79
N MET A 71 7.93 1.29 7.22
CA MET A 71 8.62 2.48 6.74
C MET A 71 9.01 2.34 5.26
N GLU A 72 9.57 1.19 4.89
CA GLU A 72 9.93 0.92 3.49
C GLU A 72 8.71 0.94 2.56
N ALA A 73 7.58 0.39 3.00
CA ALA A 73 6.31 0.47 2.27
C ALA A 73 5.90 1.91 1.98
N ILE A 74 5.92 2.79 3.00
CA ILE A 74 5.62 4.22 2.81
C ILE A 74 6.56 4.83 1.76
N MET A 75 7.88 4.59 1.87
CA MET A 75 8.87 5.11 0.92
C MET A 75 8.61 4.63 -0.51
N ARG A 76 8.26 3.36 -0.69
CA ARG A 76 7.96 2.78 -2.02
C ARG A 76 6.66 3.32 -2.62
N ILE A 77 5.64 3.57 -1.78
CA ILE A 77 4.41 4.26 -2.22
C ILE A 77 4.76 5.68 -2.70
N MET A 78 5.48 6.45 -1.89
CA MET A 78 5.92 7.80 -2.23
C MET A 78 6.73 7.84 -3.53
N ASP A 79 7.69 6.94 -3.67
CA ASP A 79 8.52 6.77 -4.85
C ASP A 79 7.69 6.43 -6.10
N THR A 80 6.71 5.52 -5.97
CA THR A 80 5.81 5.13 -7.08
C THR A 80 4.90 6.28 -7.50
N VAL A 81 4.35 7.04 -6.55
CA VAL A 81 3.54 8.23 -6.83
C VAL A 81 4.39 9.38 -7.39
N GLY A 82 5.69 9.41 -7.09
CA GLY A 82 6.59 10.51 -7.45
C GLY A 82 6.43 11.71 -6.50
N CYS A 83 6.42 11.45 -5.20
CA CYS A 83 6.34 12.46 -4.14
C CYS A 83 7.51 12.34 -3.16
N ASP A 84 8.05 13.49 -2.76
CA ASP A 84 9.05 13.60 -1.68
C ASP A 84 8.41 13.83 -0.30
N LYS A 85 7.15 14.29 -0.26
CA LYS A 85 6.35 14.42 0.96
C LYS A 85 5.09 13.57 0.88
N TYR A 86 4.81 12.85 1.96
CA TYR A 86 3.72 11.88 1.99
C TYR A 86 2.36 12.57 1.80
N GLU A 87 2.13 13.70 2.47
CA GLU A 87 0.92 14.52 2.36
C GLU A 87 0.71 15.13 0.97
N ASN A 88 1.79 15.38 0.21
CA ASN A 88 1.73 15.93 -1.15
C ASN A 88 1.25 14.92 -2.19
N MET A 89 1.00 13.66 -1.81
CA MET A 89 0.34 12.70 -2.70
C MET A 89 -1.13 13.05 -2.94
N LYS A 90 -1.76 13.84 -2.06
CA LYS A 90 -3.14 14.27 -2.25
C LYS A 90 -3.29 15.05 -3.56
N ASP A 91 -4.41 14.79 -4.24
CA ASP A 91 -4.81 15.30 -5.54
C ASP A 91 -3.92 14.91 -6.73
N LYS A 92 -2.86 14.11 -6.51
CA LYS A 92 -2.09 13.50 -7.61
C LYS A 92 -2.86 12.36 -8.27
N TYR A 93 -2.50 12.12 -9.53
CA TYR A 93 -3.03 11.02 -10.33
C TYR A 93 -2.05 9.85 -10.33
N ILE A 94 -2.60 8.64 -10.28
CA ILE A 94 -1.88 7.38 -10.34
C ILE A 94 -2.60 6.40 -11.26
N ARG A 95 -1.91 5.30 -11.57
CA ARG A 95 -2.52 4.11 -12.16
C ARG A 95 -2.82 3.08 -11.09
N VAL A 96 -3.81 2.27 -11.35
CA VAL A 96 -4.25 1.16 -10.51
C VAL A 96 -4.39 -0.07 -11.39
N ALA A 97 -3.82 -1.19 -10.95
CA ALA A 97 -4.10 -2.48 -11.55
C ALA A 97 -5.16 -3.20 -10.70
N THR A 98 -6.29 -3.54 -11.32
CA THR A 98 -7.45 -4.14 -10.64
C THR A 98 -7.96 -5.38 -11.38
N LYS A 99 -8.60 -6.29 -10.66
CA LYS A 99 -9.28 -7.47 -11.23
C LYS A 99 -10.77 -7.23 -11.47
N GLY A 100 -11.19 -5.97 -11.47
CA GLY A 100 -12.58 -5.58 -11.69
C GLY A 100 -13.39 -5.48 -10.39
N TRP A 101 -14.72 -5.49 -10.54
CA TRP A 101 -15.67 -5.22 -9.46
C TRP A 101 -15.51 -6.18 -8.27
N GLY A 102 -15.55 -5.63 -7.05
CA GLY A 102 -15.42 -6.39 -5.80
C GLY A 102 -13.98 -6.85 -5.49
N SER A 103 -13.02 -6.63 -6.39
CA SER A 103 -11.61 -6.94 -6.12
C SER A 103 -10.94 -5.83 -5.31
N THR A 104 -10.09 -6.24 -4.38
CA THR A 104 -9.28 -5.31 -3.62
C THR A 104 -8.11 -4.81 -4.45
N VAL A 105 -7.89 -3.50 -4.46
CA VAL A 105 -6.71 -2.91 -5.11
C VAL A 105 -5.49 -3.11 -4.22
N LYS A 106 -4.44 -3.67 -4.82
CA LYS A 106 -3.16 -4.02 -4.16
C LYS A 106 -1.95 -3.48 -4.89
N ILE A 107 -2.14 -3.01 -6.13
CA ILE A 107 -1.06 -2.56 -7.00
C ILE A 107 -1.40 -1.17 -7.51
N ILE A 108 -0.48 -0.24 -7.28
CA ILE A 108 -0.54 1.12 -7.83
C ILE A 108 0.67 1.36 -8.73
N GLY A 109 0.54 2.29 -9.67
CA GLY A 109 1.60 2.68 -10.58
C GLY A 109 1.71 4.18 -10.76
N ASN A 110 2.89 4.62 -11.18
CA ASN A 110 3.11 6.00 -11.57
C ASN A 110 2.28 6.35 -12.81
N ILE A 111 1.80 7.59 -12.93
CA ILE A 111 0.95 8.02 -14.06
C ILE A 111 1.72 8.18 -15.38
N LEU A 112 3.02 8.46 -15.32
CA LEU A 112 3.88 8.72 -16.49
C LEU A 112 4.85 7.58 -16.78
N GLU A 113 5.37 6.94 -15.74
CA GLU A 113 6.42 5.92 -15.85
C GLU A 113 5.85 4.51 -15.68
N ASP A 114 6.42 3.51 -16.36
CA ASP A 114 6.13 2.08 -16.17
C ASP A 114 6.73 1.55 -14.84
N LYS A 115 6.26 2.14 -13.76
CA LYS A 115 6.71 1.93 -12.39
C LYS A 115 5.51 1.53 -11.54
N TRP A 116 5.63 0.40 -10.89
CA TRP A 116 4.54 -0.25 -10.16
C TRP A 116 5.01 -0.72 -8.80
N PHE A 117 4.13 -0.61 -7.81
CA PHE A 117 4.34 -1.13 -6.48
C PHE A 117 3.16 -2.01 -6.08
N ASP A 118 3.48 -3.26 -5.77
CA ASP A 118 2.53 -4.27 -5.31
C ASP A 118 2.66 -4.42 -3.80
N TYR A 119 1.68 -3.87 -3.10
CA TYR A 119 1.69 -3.79 -1.64
C TYR A 119 1.58 -5.16 -0.99
N GLU A 120 0.84 -6.07 -1.62
CA GLU A 120 0.64 -7.42 -1.07
C GLU A 120 1.88 -8.26 -1.25
N SER A 121 2.40 -8.33 -2.47
CA SER A 121 3.64 -9.07 -2.75
C SER A 121 4.82 -8.53 -1.93
N PHE A 122 4.83 -7.24 -1.58
CA PHE A 122 5.83 -6.67 -0.68
C PHE A 122 5.81 -7.32 0.70
N PHE A 123 4.63 -7.36 1.34
CA PHE A 123 4.51 -7.89 2.69
C PHE A 123 4.51 -9.42 2.73
N ASP A 124 4.09 -10.09 1.65
CA ASP A 124 4.19 -11.54 1.56
C ASP A 124 5.64 -12.01 1.49
N ASP A 125 6.50 -11.31 0.77
CA ASP A 125 7.95 -11.61 0.77
C ASP A 125 8.57 -11.39 2.16
N MET A 126 8.17 -10.32 2.85
CA MET A 126 8.63 -10.05 4.21
C MET A 126 8.20 -11.14 5.22
N LYS A 127 7.04 -11.79 5.00
CA LYS A 127 6.63 -12.94 5.83
C LYS A 127 7.54 -14.13 5.60
N ASN A 128 7.86 -14.43 4.34
CA ASN A 128 8.73 -15.55 3.98
C ASN A 128 10.13 -15.34 4.56
N ASP A 129 10.72 -14.15 4.42
CA ASP A 129 12.03 -13.82 5.00
C ASP A 129 12.06 -13.98 6.54
N THR A 130 10.97 -13.65 7.24
CA THR A 130 10.89 -13.81 8.71
C THR A 130 10.58 -15.24 9.17
N ALA A 131 10.03 -16.11 8.31
CA ALA A 131 9.80 -17.52 8.65
C ALA A 131 11.11 -18.32 8.67
N ASP A 132 12.10 -17.83 7.94
CA ASP A 132 13.45 -18.40 7.85
C ASP A 132 14.29 -18.06 9.10
N ASP A 133 13.96 -16.94 9.76
CA ASP A 133 14.52 -16.48 11.03
C ASP A 133 13.61 -16.87 12.21
N LYS A 134 13.81 -18.08 12.75
CA LYS A 134 13.12 -18.59 13.95
C LYS A 134 13.22 -17.61 15.13
N GLY A 135 12.21 -16.77 15.37
CA GLY A 135 12.09 -16.07 16.65
C GLY A 135 11.14 -14.88 16.78
N THR A 136 10.62 -14.29 15.70
CA THR A 136 9.76 -13.09 15.86
C THR A 136 8.54 -13.15 14.97
N GLU A 137 7.37 -13.45 15.56
CA GLU A 137 6.09 -13.19 14.90
C GLU A 137 5.95 -11.68 14.66
N VAL A 138 6.21 -11.26 13.43
CA VAL A 138 5.80 -9.95 12.97
C VAL A 138 4.48 -10.11 12.24
N ILE A 139 3.39 -9.81 12.96
CA ILE A 139 2.02 -9.99 12.43
C ILE A 139 1.70 -8.83 11.48
N TRP A 140 2.08 -8.98 10.22
CA TRP A 140 1.69 -8.11 9.10
C TRP A 140 0.37 -8.61 8.51
N ARG A 141 -0.75 -8.26 9.13
CA ARG A 141 -2.08 -8.58 8.60
C ARG A 141 -2.74 -7.33 8.07
N ARG A 142 -3.54 -7.49 7.03
CA ARG A 142 -4.45 -6.44 6.58
C ARG A 142 -5.49 -6.24 7.67
N ASN A 143 -5.72 -5.00 8.09
CA ASN A 143 -6.73 -4.64 9.06
C ASN A 143 -8.08 -4.62 8.33
N THR A 144 -8.68 -5.79 8.17
CA THR A 144 -10.01 -6.01 7.57
C THR A 144 -11.04 -6.26 8.65
#